data_AF-A0A6A9T367-F1
#
_entry.id   AF-A0A6A9T367-F1
#
_cell.length_a   1.000
_cell.length_b   1.000
_cell.length_c   1.000
_cell.angle_alpha   90.00
_cell.angle_beta   90.00
_cell.angle_gamma   90.00
#
_symmetry.space_group_name_H-M   'P 1'
#
loop_
_entity.id
_entity.type
_entity.pdbx_description
1 polymer ?
#
loop_
_entity_poly.entity_id
_entity_poly.type
_entity_poly.pdbx_seq_one_letter_code
_entity_poly.pdbx_strand_id
1 'polypeptide(L)'
;MTIVMMVMGDGGPPPTAALVAKFAGGDPADYAMPGMILHVIYGILAGAVFAIGVPLVGLSLGSIAVAAGLGLVYGIILMIGGMMFWMRMVIGMEPDRDMMRMFGTVHVIYGVVLGAFLGAGILG
;
A
#
# COMPACT_ATOMS: atom_id res chain seq x y z
N MET A 1 -16.08 18.34 -0.35
CA MET A 1 -14.92 17.46 -0.59
C MET A 1 -13.73 18.00 0.18
N THR A 2 -13.04 17.18 0.97
CA THR A 2 -11.78 17.58 1.61
C THR A 2 -10.63 17.41 0.62
N ILE A 3 -9.50 18.10 0.85
CA ILE A 3 -8.29 17.95 0.01
C ILE A 3 -7.88 16.47 -0.11
N VAL A 4 -8.04 15.71 0.97
CA VAL A 4 -7.77 14.27 1.02
C VAL A 4 -8.67 13.49 0.04
N MET A 5 -9.96 13.80 -0.01
CA MET A 5 -10.90 13.16 -0.95
C MET A 5 -10.62 13.53 -2.41
N MET A 6 -10.18 14.78 -2.68
CA MET A 6 -9.78 15.18 -4.03
C MET A 6 -8.52 14.47 -4.53
N VAL A 7 -7.63 14.06 -3.62
CA VAL A 7 -6.38 13.34 -3.97
C VAL A 7 -6.61 11.84 -4.04
N MET A 8 -7.42 11.25 -3.16
CA MET A 8 -7.61 9.80 -3.06
C MET A 8 -8.80 9.27 -3.87
N GLY A 9 -9.68 10.15 -4.36
CA GLY A 9 -10.97 9.81 -4.95
C GLY A 9 -12.06 9.60 -3.90
N ASP A 10 -13.32 9.66 -4.33
CA ASP A 10 -14.49 9.60 -3.44
C ASP A 10 -14.68 8.22 -2.75
N GLY A 11 -13.93 7.20 -3.16
CA GLY A 11 -13.96 5.83 -2.62
C GLY A 11 -12.80 5.46 -1.67
N GLY A 12 -11.93 6.38 -1.27
CA GLY A 12 -10.68 6.05 -0.57
C GLY A 12 -9.60 5.46 -1.52
N PRO A 13 -8.40 5.10 -1.02
CA PRO A 13 -7.29 4.66 -1.84
C PRO A 13 -7.69 3.39 -2.61
N PRO A 14 -7.59 3.39 -3.95
CA PRO A 14 -7.74 2.18 -4.72
C PRO A 14 -6.77 1.10 -4.20
N PRO A 15 -7.12 -0.19 -4.22
CA PRO A 15 -8.35 -0.77 -4.77
C PRO A 15 -9.37 -1.19 -3.70
N THR A 16 -9.24 -0.76 -2.45
CA THR A 16 -9.87 -1.45 -1.32
C THR A 16 -11.38 -1.29 -1.25
N ALA A 17 -11.94 -0.13 -1.60
CA ALA A 17 -13.40 0.02 -1.69
C ALA A 17 -13.99 -0.84 -2.81
N ALA A 18 -13.31 -0.93 -3.97
CA ALA A 18 -13.72 -1.82 -5.05
C ALA A 18 -13.63 -3.30 -4.64
N LEU A 19 -12.64 -3.67 -3.81
CA LEU A 19 -12.53 -5.01 -3.25
C LEU A 19 -13.71 -5.32 -2.32
N VAL A 20 -14.10 -4.39 -1.45
CA VAL A 20 -15.26 -4.56 -0.58
C VAL A 20 -16.53 -4.71 -1.42
N ALA A 21 -16.77 -3.83 -2.38
CA ALA A 21 -17.92 -3.88 -3.27
C ALA A 21 -17.99 -5.20 -4.07
N LYS A 22 -16.85 -5.74 -4.51
CA LYS A 22 -16.81 -7.03 -5.21
C LYS A 22 -17.42 -8.19 -4.41
N PHE A 23 -17.26 -8.18 -3.08
CA PHE A 23 -17.77 -9.25 -2.22
C PHE A 23 -19.07 -8.90 -1.52
N ALA A 24 -19.34 -7.62 -1.24
CA ALA A 24 -20.55 -7.16 -0.58
C ALA A 24 -21.69 -6.81 -1.57
N GLY A 25 -21.38 -6.65 -2.86
CA GLY A 25 -22.28 -6.04 -3.85
C GLY A 25 -22.30 -4.51 -3.74
N GLY A 26 -23.00 -3.82 -4.64
CA GLY A 26 -23.15 -2.36 -4.61
C GLY A 26 -22.06 -1.58 -5.35
N ASP A 27 -22.09 -0.25 -5.24
CA ASP A 27 -21.12 0.64 -5.87
C ASP A 27 -19.91 0.84 -4.94
N PRO A 28 -18.65 0.77 -5.43
CA PRO A 28 -17.45 1.10 -4.65
C PRO A 28 -17.54 2.43 -3.87
N ALA A 29 -18.24 3.43 -4.39
CA ALA A 29 -18.43 4.72 -3.70
C ALA A 29 -19.17 4.57 -2.35
N ASP A 30 -20.05 3.57 -2.23
CA ASP A 30 -20.77 3.28 -0.99
C ASP A 30 -19.86 2.69 0.11
N TYR A 31 -18.66 2.23 -0.27
CA TYR A 31 -17.71 1.54 0.60
C TYR A 31 -16.43 2.33 0.87
N ALA A 32 -16.45 3.66 0.73
CA ALA A 32 -15.27 4.51 0.96
C ALA A 32 -14.63 4.30 2.34
N MET A 33 -15.42 4.35 3.42
CA MET A 33 -14.91 4.16 4.79
C MET A 33 -14.45 2.71 5.05
N PRO A 34 -15.24 1.66 4.72
CA PRO A 34 -14.75 0.28 4.78
C PRO A 34 -13.45 0.04 3.99
N GLY A 35 -13.34 0.61 2.78
CA GLY A 35 -12.15 0.55 1.95
C GLY A 35 -10.95 1.21 2.62
N MET A 36 -11.11 2.41 3.19
CA MET A 36 -10.06 3.08 3.97
C MET A 36 -9.55 2.23 5.14
N ILE A 37 -10.46 1.66 5.93
CA ILE A 37 -10.11 0.80 7.07
C ILE A 37 -9.31 -0.41 6.60
N LEU A 38 -9.79 -1.07 5.54
CA LEU A 38 -9.09 -2.22 4.96
C LEU A 38 -7.69 -1.85 4.47
N HIS A 39 -7.53 -0.68 3.85
CA HIS A 39 -6.24 -0.20 3.38
C HIS A 39 -5.26 0.04 4.53
N VAL A 40 -5.73 0.65 5.63
CA VAL A 40 -4.91 0.87 6.84
C VAL A 40 -4.47 -0.46 7.44
N ILE A 41 -5.38 -1.43 7.58
CA ILE A 41 -5.05 -2.77 8.08
C ILE A 41 -4.00 -3.42 7.18
N TYR A 42 -4.20 -3.35 5.86
CA TYR A 42 -3.25 -3.91 4.90
C TYR A 42 -1.86 -3.27 5.01
N GLY A 43 -1.81 -1.94 5.17
CA GLY A 43 -0.57 -1.19 5.38
C GLY A 43 0.14 -1.56 6.68
N ILE A 44 -0.60 -1.77 7.78
CA ILE A 44 -0.01 -2.21 9.06
C ILE A 44 0.57 -3.62 8.92
N LEU A 45 -0.20 -4.56 8.35
CA LEU A 45 0.23 -5.94 8.17
C LEU A 45 1.42 -6.04 7.21
N ALA A 46 1.39 -5.29 6.10
CA ALA A 46 2.53 -5.21 5.18
C ALA A 46 3.78 -4.64 5.86
N GLY A 47 3.63 -3.63 6.73
CA GLY A 47 4.73 -3.10 7.52
C GLY A 47 5.32 -4.13 8.50
N ALA A 48 4.46 -4.89 9.18
CA ALA A 48 4.89 -5.95 10.08
C ALA A 48 5.61 -7.09 9.32
N VAL A 49 5.09 -7.49 8.16
CA VAL A 49 5.74 -8.47 7.26
C VAL A 49 7.13 -7.99 6.85
N PHE A 50 7.30 -6.71 6.53
CA PHE A 50 8.61 -6.17 6.20
C PHE A 50 9.56 -6.17 7.41
N ALA A 51 9.11 -5.64 8.54
CA ALA A 51 9.91 -5.51 9.76
C ALA A 51 10.42 -6.87 10.27
N ILE A 52 9.60 -7.92 10.18
CA ILE A 52 9.94 -9.28 10.61
C ILE A 52 10.63 -10.05 9.48
N GLY A 53 10.12 -9.95 8.26
CA GLY A 53 10.56 -10.73 7.11
C GLY A 53 11.99 -10.41 6.67
N VAL A 54 12.40 -9.15 6.71
CA VAL A 54 13.76 -8.73 6.30
C VAL A 54 14.83 -9.43 7.16
N PRO A 55 14.77 -9.39 8.52
CA PRO A 55 15.67 -10.19 9.36
C PRO A 55 15.60 -11.69 9.10
N LEU A 56 14.40 -12.25 8.90
CA LEU A 56 14.22 -13.69 8.69
C LEU A 56 14.91 -14.22 7.43
N VAL A 57 15.09 -13.37 6.41
CA VAL A 57 15.83 -13.72 5.19
C VAL A 57 17.32 -13.36 5.27
N GLY A 58 17.83 -13.03 6.46
CA GLY A 58 19.24 -12.75 6.71
C GLY A 58 19.70 -11.35 6.31
N LEU A 59 18.78 -10.41 6.06
CA LEU A 59 19.09 -9.02 5.76
C LEU A 59 19.00 -8.15 7.03
N SER A 60 19.73 -7.05 7.05
CA SER A 60 19.79 -6.14 8.21
C SER A 60 19.07 -4.83 7.93
N LEU A 61 18.34 -4.34 8.94
CA LEU A 61 17.74 -3.01 8.97
C LEU A 61 18.59 -1.99 9.74
N GLY A 62 19.76 -2.35 10.28
CA GLY A 62 20.55 -1.49 11.17
C GLY A 62 21.20 -0.23 10.54
N SER A 63 21.00 -0.01 9.24
CA SER A 63 21.44 1.20 8.54
C SER A 63 20.24 1.85 7.87
N ILE A 64 19.98 3.12 8.17
CA ILE A 64 18.86 3.89 7.58
C ILE A 64 18.89 3.82 6.05
N ALA A 65 20.06 3.99 5.43
CA ALA A 65 20.19 3.98 3.98
C ALA A 65 19.87 2.60 3.38
N VAL A 66 20.37 1.53 3.99
CA VAL A 66 20.10 0.16 3.54
C VAL A 66 18.62 -0.19 3.76
N ALA A 67 18.08 0.13 4.93
CA ALA A 67 16.69 -0.13 5.28
C ALA A 67 15.72 0.63 4.37
N ALA A 68 16.00 1.91 4.07
CA ALA A 68 15.23 2.69 3.11
C ALA A 68 15.29 2.10 1.69
N GLY A 69 16.47 1.61 1.26
CA GLY A 69 16.62 0.91 -0.03
C GLY A 69 15.83 -0.41 -0.10
N LEU A 70 15.86 -1.22 0.96
CA LEU A 70 15.02 -2.43 1.07
C LEU A 70 13.53 -2.07 1.09
N GLY A 71 13.18 -1.00 1.80
CA GLY A 71 11.83 -0.45 1.86
C GLY A 71 11.33 0.00 0.49
N LEU A 72 12.18 0.65 -0.33
CA LEU A 72 11.86 1.01 -1.71
C LEU A 72 11.51 -0.24 -2.55
N VAL A 73 12.36 -1.26 -2.51
CA VAL A 73 12.13 -2.52 -3.22
C VAL A 73 10.81 -3.15 -2.76
N TYR A 74 10.57 -3.17 -1.45
CA TYR A 74 9.33 -3.69 -0.88
C TYR A 74 8.10 -2.89 -1.32
N GLY A 75 8.18 -1.56 -1.34
CA GLY A 75 7.13 -0.68 -1.85
C GLY A 75 6.79 -0.97 -3.31
N ILE A 76 7.80 -1.22 -4.15
CA ILE A 76 7.60 -1.63 -5.56
C ILE A 76 6.90 -2.99 -5.64
N ILE A 77 7.26 -3.96 -4.80
CA ILE A 77 6.59 -5.26 -4.75
C ILE A 77 5.13 -5.11 -4.35
N LEU A 78 4.83 -4.30 -3.32
CA LEU A 78 3.45 -4.00 -2.91
C LEU A 78 2.67 -3.31 -4.02
N MET A 79 3.29 -2.36 -4.73
CA MET A 79 2.70 -1.69 -5.89
C MET A 79 2.29 -2.71 -6.97
N ILE A 80 3.21 -3.62 -7.32
CA ILE A 80 2.94 -4.67 -8.32
C ILE A 80 1.83 -5.60 -7.83
N GLY A 81 1.85 -6.02 -6.56
CA GLY A 81 0.78 -6.84 -5.97
C GLY A 81 -0.58 -6.14 -6.00
N GLY A 82 -0.63 -4.86 -5.65
CA GLY A 82 -1.84 -4.04 -5.72
C GLY A 82 -2.43 -3.98 -7.13
N MET A 83 -1.59 -3.70 -8.14
CA MET A 83 -2.08 -3.54 -9.52
C MET A 83 -2.34 -4.88 -10.22
N MET A 84 -1.38 -5.81 -10.18
CA MET A 84 -1.46 -7.04 -10.96
C MET A 84 -2.36 -8.07 -10.29
N PHE A 85 -2.22 -8.24 -8.97
CA PHE A 85 -2.99 -9.23 -8.24
C PHE A 85 -4.35 -8.67 -7.80
N TRP A 86 -4.40 -7.58 -7.04
CA TRP A 86 -5.67 -7.09 -6.53
C TRP A 86 -6.55 -6.45 -7.61
N MET A 87 -6.05 -5.45 -8.34
CA MET A 87 -6.86 -4.75 -9.35
C MET A 87 -7.18 -5.67 -10.54
N ARG A 88 -6.16 -6.13 -11.28
CA ARG A 88 -6.38 -6.87 -12.53
C ARG A 88 -6.94 -8.27 -12.32
N MET A 89 -6.29 -9.08 -11.49
CA MET A 89 -6.66 -10.50 -11.35
C MET A 89 -7.88 -10.71 -10.45
N VAL A 90 -7.87 -10.15 -9.23
CA VAL A 90 -8.95 -10.40 -8.26
C VAL A 90 -10.16 -9.55 -8.57
N ILE A 91 -10.02 -8.24 -8.79
CA ILE A 91 -11.16 -7.35 -8.98
C ILE A 91 -11.65 -7.36 -10.43
N GLY A 92 -10.75 -7.46 -11.40
CA GLY A 92 -11.05 -7.28 -12.82
C GLY A 92 -11.02 -5.80 -13.25
N MET A 93 -10.31 -4.97 -12.49
CA MET A 93 -10.13 -3.54 -12.73
C MET A 93 -8.80 -3.31 -13.46
N GLU A 94 -8.85 -2.60 -14.58
CA GLU A 94 -7.65 -2.11 -15.27
C GLU A 94 -7.32 -0.70 -14.78
N PRO A 95 -6.16 -0.48 -14.11
CA PRO A 95 -5.77 0.85 -13.65
C PRO A 95 -5.38 1.74 -14.84
N ASP A 96 -5.93 2.95 -14.87
CA ASP A 96 -5.54 3.97 -15.85
C ASP A 96 -4.16 4.58 -15.51
N ARG A 97 -3.67 5.48 -16.37
CA ARG A 97 -2.34 6.10 -16.20
C ARG A 97 -2.22 6.92 -14.92
N ASP A 98 -3.26 7.62 -14.51
CA ASP A 98 -3.18 8.51 -13.37
C ASP A 98 -3.27 7.72 -12.06
N MET A 99 -4.10 6.68 -12.03
CA MET A 99 -4.12 5.69 -10.97
C MET A 99 -2.77 4.98 -10.83
N MET A 100 -2.17 4.50 -11.93
CA MET A 100 -0.85 3.87 -11.89
C MET A 100 0.23 4.81 -11.31
N ARG A 101 0.24 6.09 -11.73
CA ARG A 101 1.18 7.09 -11.22
C ARG A 101 1.00 7.35 -9.73
N MET A 102 -0.22 7.63 -9.31
CA MET A 102 -0.55 7.90 -7.92
C MET A 102 -0.26 6.69 -7.04
N PHE A 103 -0.76 5.51 -7.42
CA PHE A 103 -0.59 4.27 -6.68
C PHE A 103 0.89 3.91 -6.55
N GLY A 104 1.66 4.02 -7.64
CA GLY A 104 3.11 3.82 -7.59
C GLY A 104 3.83 4.82 -6.71
N THR A 105 3.48 6.11 -6.81
CA THR A 105 4.11 7.18 -6.00
C THR A 105 3.91 6.93 -4.51
N VAL A 106 2.68 6.64 -4.07
CA VAL A 106 2.40 6.43 -2.64
C VAL A 106 3.07 5.17 -2.10
N HIS A 107 3.18 4.11 -2.89
CA HIS A 107 3.84 2.87 -2.47
C HIS A 107 5.36 3.02 -2.37
N VAL A 108 5.96 3.78 -3.29
CA VAL A 108 7.38 4.13 -3.23
C VAL A 108 7.66 4.96 -1.98
N ILE A 109 6.87 6.01 -1.73
CA ILE A 109 7.01 6.85 -0.53
C ILE A 109 6.82 6.01 0.73
N TYR A 110 5.74 5.23 0.80
CA TYR A 110 5.47 4.35 1.93
C TYR A 110 6.64 3.41 2.21
N GLY A 111 7.16 2.73 1.19
CA GLY A 111 8.28 1.81 1.34
C GLY A 111 9.55 2.47 1.85
N VAL A 112 9.94 3.60 1.25
CA VAL A 112 11.13 4.37 1.67
C VAL A 112 10.99 4.86 3.11
N VAL A 113 9.84 5.45 3.45
CA VAL A 113 9.57 5.98 4.80
C VAL A 113 9.55 4.85 5.84
N LEU A 114 8.88 3.73 5.54
CA LEU A 114 8.85 2.56 6.42
C LEU A 114 10.27 2.03 6.68
N GLY A 115 11.06 1.87 5.63
CA GLY A 115 12.44 1.40 5.73
C GLY A 115 13.31 2.35 6.56
N ALA A 116 13.26 3.65 6.28
CA ALA A 116 14.00 4.65 7.03
C ALA A 116 13.58 4.71 8.51
N PHE A 117 12.28 4.63 8.79
CA PHE A 117 11.71 4.63 10.13
C PHE A 117 12.21 3.45 10.97
N LEU A 118 12.20 2.24 10.40
CA LEU A 118 12.73 1.04 11.06
C LEU A 118 14.26 1.11 11.22
N GLY A 119 14.97 1.57 10.19
CA GLY A 119 16.43 1.68 10.24
C GLY A 119 16.95 2.78 11.16
N ALA A 120 16.09 3.72 11.56
CA ALA A 120 16.39 4.72 12.57
C ALA A 120 16.23 4.21 14.01
N GLY A 121 15.79 2.95 14.20
CA GLY A 121 15.58 2.36 15.53
C GLY A 121 14.31 2.87 16.24
N ILE A 122 13.36 3.46 15.51
CA ILE A 122 12.15 4.03 16.16
C ILE A 122 11.24 2.94 16.73
N LEU A 123 11.32 1.70 16.21
CA LEU A 123 10.63 0.52 16.74
C LEU A 123 11.57 -0.53 17.35
N GLY A 124 12.86 -0.24 17.52
CA GLY A 124 13.89 -1.19 17.95
C GLY A 124 14.95 -0.57 18.84
#